data_AF-A0A2X1PVA5-F1
#
_entry.id   AF-A0A2X1PVA5-F1
#
_cell.length_a   1.000
_cell.length_b   1.000
_cell.length_c   1.000
_cell.angle_alpha   90.00
_cell.angle_beta   90.00
_cell.angle_gamma   90.00
#
_symmetry.space_group_name_H-M   'P 1'
#
loop_
_entity.id
_entity.type
_entity.pdbx_description
1 polymer ?
#
loop_
_entity_poly.entity_id
_entity_poly.type
_entity_poly.pdbx_seq_one_letter_code
_entity_poly.pdbx_strand_id
1 'polypeptide(L)'
;MVFKLPPLKAIANCVDNTNDVKFVLNQLHVLFETNFDESKTFLDFSIPAHVAYREAATYSLPVYRHSQAEYPVIKELCCLLLPQFKTLFDKPMKKEG
;
A
#
# COMPACT_ATOMS: atom_id res chain seq x y z
N MET A 1 -15.23 15.87 25.44
CA MET A 1 -14.59 14.82 24.63
C MET A 1 -13.25 15.36 24.16
N VAL A 2 -12.14 14.69 24.50
CA VAL A 2 -10.82 15.02 23.91
C VAL A 2 -10.78 14.39 22.53
N PHE A 3 -10.54 15.20 21.50
CA PHE A 3 -10.37 14.72 20.13
C PHE A 3 -9.08 13.88 20.07
N LYS A 4 -9.22 12.58 19.83
CA LYS A 4 -8.08 11.68 19.61
C LYS A 4 -7.98 11.39 18.12
N LEU A 5 -6.82 11.67 17.54
CA LEU A 5 -6.56 11.34 16.14
C LEU A 5 -6.66 9.81 15.95
N PRO A 6 -7.20 9.35 14.81
CA PRO A 6 -7.18 7.93 14.48
C PRO A 6 -5.73 7.45 14.32
N PRO A 7 -5.47 6.14 14.50
CA PRO A 7 -4.16 5.56 14.24
C PRO A 7 -3.69 5.88 12.81
N LEU A 8 -2.44 6.29 12.68
CA LEU A 8 -1.81 6.61 11.41
C LEU A 8 -1.02 5.41 10.92
N LYS A 9 -1.27 5.02 9.66
CA LYS A 9 -0.53 3.95 8.99
C LYS A 9 0.21 4.56 7.80
N ALA A 10 1.51 4.37 7.76
CA ALA A 10 2.36 4.77 6.64
C ALA A 10 2.72 3.54 5.80
N ILE A 11 2.79 3.71 4.48
CA ILE A 11 3.26 2.71 3.51
C ILE A 11 4.34 3.33 2.63
N ALA A 12 5.28 2.53 2.18
CA ALA A 12 6.22 2.97 1.15
C ALA A 12 5.57 2.93 -0.23
N ASN A 13 5.82 3.96 -1.04
CA ASN A 13 5.34 4.04 -2.41
C ASN A 13 6.51 4.07 -3.39
N CYS A 14 6.31 3.53 -4.59
CA CYS A 14 7.30 3.41 -5.65
C CYS A 14 8.60 2.72 -5.20
N VAL A 15 8.45 1.58 -4.51
CA VAL A 15 9.57 0.76 -4.05
C VAL A 15 10.13 -0.08 -5.20
N ASP A 16 11.41 0.11 -5.50
CA ASP A 16 12.17 -0.76 -6.40
C ASP A 16 12.98 -1.82 -5.63
N ASN A 17 13.72 -2.66 -6.35
CA ASN A 17 14.46 -3.78 -5.77
C ASN A 17 15.91 -3.44 -5.41
N THR A 18 16.29 -2.17 -5.40
CA THR A 18 17.67 -1.74 -5.08
C THR A 18 18.01 -1.96 -3.61
N ASN A 19 19.30 -2.13 -3.32
CA ASN A 19 19.78 -2.28 -1.95
C ASN A 19 19.62 -0.99 -1.14
N ASP A 20 19.73 0.17 -1.80
CA ASP A 20 19.56 1.48 -1.16
C ASP A 20 18.13 1.62 -0.63
N VAL A 21 17.12 1.25 -1.42
CA VAL A 21 15.72 1.28 -0.98
C VAL A 21 15.50 0.31 0.18
N LYS A 22 16.02 -0.93 0.12
CA LYS A 22 15.92 -1.88 1.24
C LYS A 22 16.55 -1.34 2.53
N PHE A 23 17.70 -0.70 2.41
CA PHE A 23 18.39 -0.07 3.55
C PHE A 23 17.53 1.05 4.15
N VAL A 24 17.01 1.96 3.32
CA VAL A 24 16.16 3.08 3.77
C VAL A 24 14.89 2.57 4.43
N LEU A 25 14.21 1.57 3.85
CA LEU A 25 13.00 0.98 4.44
C LEU A 25 13.28 0.39 5.82
N ASN A 26 14.39 -0.33 5.97
CA ASN A 26 14.79 -0.87 7.27
C ASN A 26 15.04 0.24 8.31
N GLN A 27 15.70 1.34 7.92
CA GLN A 27 15.88 2.48 8.82
C GLN A 27 14.55 3.14 9.20
N LEU A 28 13.58 3.20 8.29
CA LEU A 28 12.24 3.72 8.58
C LEU A 28 11.48 2.83 9.57
N HIS A 29 11.55 1.50 9.44
CA HIS A 29 10.97 0.59 10.42
C HIS A 29 11.54 0.83 11.81
N VAL A 30 12.88 0.87 11.94
CA VAL A 30 13.56 1.13 13.21
C VAL A 30 13.15 2.48 13.80
N LEU A 31 13.09 3.53 12.98
CA LEU A 31 12.67 4.86 13.42
C LEU A 31 11.23 4.83 13.94
N PHE A 32 10.30 4.16 13.25
CA PHE A 32 8.91 4.10 13.70
C PHE A 32 8.75 3.35 15.02
N GLU A 33 9.44 2.22 15.16
CA GLU A 33 9.42 1.40 16.39
C GLU A 33 10.07 2.11 17.59
N THR A 34 11.09 2.92 17.34
CA THR A 34 11.87 3.57 18.41
C THR A 34 11.28 4.91 18.85
N ASN A 35 10.69 5.67 17.91
CA ASN A 35 10.33 7.07 18.13
C ASN A 35 8.82 7.34 18.21
N PHE A 36 7.96 6.40 17.80
CA PHE A 36 6.52 6.57 17.88
C PHE A 36 5.87 5.53 18.77
N ASP A 37 4.69 5.88 19.26
CA ASP A 37 3.80 4.95 19.95
C ASP A 37 3.02 4.10 18.94
N GLU A 38 2.31 3.08 19.44
CA GLU A 38 1.49 2.18 18.63
C GLU A 38 0.39 2.88 17.82
N SER A 39 0.14 4.17 18.06
CA SER A 39 -0.77 4.98 17.26
C SER A 39 -0.23 5.32 15.86
N LYS A 40 1.07 5.13 15.60
CA LYS A 40 1.71 5.35 14.29
C LYS A 40 2.49 4.12 13.90
N THR A 41 2.15 3.53 12.77
CA THR A 41 2.79 2.30 12.30
C THR A 41 3.26 2.47 10.87
N PHE A 42 4.48 2.04 10.60
CA PHE A 42 4.96 1.84 9.24
C PHE A 42 4.65 0.38 8.86
N LEU A 43 3.76 0.20 7.89
CA LEU A 43 3.32 -1.14 7.50
C LEU A 43 4.40 -1.86 6.71
N ASP A 44 4.52 -3.18 6.95
CA ASP A 44 5.30 -4.09 6.11
C ASP A 44 4.54 -4.38 4.80
N PHE A 45 4.35 -3.32 4.01
CA PHE A 45 3.70 -3.34 2.71
C PHE A 45 4.23 -2.16 1.88
N SER A 46 4.46 -2.40 0.59
CA SER A 46 4.91 -1.37 -0.33
C SER A 46 4.19 -1.42 -1.66
N ILE A 47 4.00 -0.25 -2.27
CA ILE A 47 3.58 -0.13 -3.66
C ILE A 47 4.82 -0.19 -4.54
N PRO A 48 4.91 -1.13 -5.49
CA PRO A 48 6.11 -1.32 -6.30
C PRO A 48 6.27 -0.22 -7.36
N ALA A 49 7.51 0.01 -7.79
CA ALA A 49 7.87 0.92 -8.87
C ALA A 49 7.60 0.33 -10.28
N HIS A 50 6.48 -0.35 -10.49
CA HIS A 50 6.16 -0.95 -11.79
C HIS A 50 5.70 0.11 -12.81
N VAL A 51 6.04 -0.09 -14.08
CA VAL A 51 5.65 0.80 -15.19
C VAL A 51 4.12 0.96 -15.30
N ALA A 52 3.37 -0.09 -14.95
CA ALA A 52 1.91 -0.08 -14.97
C ALA A 52 1.29 1.07 -14.16
N TYR A 53 1.88 1.48 -13.03
CA TYR A 53 1.35 2.61 -12.24
C TYR A 53 1.48 3.94 -12.97
N ARG A 54 2.60 4.14 -13.67
CA ARG A 54 2.83 5.35 -14.48
C ARG A 54 1.90 5.39 -15.69
N GLU A 55 1.75 4.28 -16.38
CA GLU A 55 0.84 4.18 -17.52
C GLU A 55 -0.62 4.39 -17.11
N ALA A 56 -1.06 3.76 -16.02
CA ALA A 56 -2.39 3.93 -15.48
C ALA A 56 -2.69 5.41 -15.15
N ALA A 57 -1.72 6.12 -14.57
CA ALA A 57 -1.83 7.56 -14.32
C ALA A 57 -1.98 8.37 -15.62
N THR A 58 -1.20 8.05 -16.67
CA THR A 58 -1.34 8.69 -17.99
C THR A 58 -2.74 8.51 -18.57
N TYR A 59 -3.33 7.31 -18.44
CA TYR A 59 -4.68 7.04 -18.93
C TYR A 59 -5.79 7.44 -17.95
N SER A 60 -5.45 8.04 -16.81
CA SER A 60 -6.42 8.37 -15.74
C SER A 60 -7.25 7.16 -15.29
N LEU A 61 -6.63 5.98 -15.25
CA LEU A 61 -7.25 4.73 -14.83
C LEU A 61 -6.66 4.26 -13.50
N PRO A 62 -7.45 3.61 -12.63
CA PRO A 62 -6.90 2.83 -11.53
C PRO A 62 -5.95 1.74 -12.07
N VAL A 63 -4.80 1.55 -11.42
CA VAL A 63 -3.76 0.62 -11.90
C VAL A 63 -4.28 -0.80 -12.13
N TYR A 64 -5.17 -1.30 -11.28
CA TYR A 64 -5.73 -2.64 -11.42
C TYR A 64 -6.65 -2.79 -12.64
N ARG A 65 -7.22 -1.68 -13.15
CA ARG A 65 -7.99 -1.64 -14.40
C ARG A 65 -7.08 -1.55 -15.63
N HIS A 66 -5.93 -0.89 -15.49
CA HIS A 66 -4.91 -0.80 -16.53
C HIS A 66 -4.13 -2.11 -16.69
N SER A 67 -3.74 -2.73 -15.56
CA SER A 67 -2.96 -3.97 -15.50
C SER A 67 -3.55 -4.92 -14.45
N GLN A 68 -4.10 -6.05 -14.92
CA GLN A 68 -4.63 -7.08 -14.02
C GLN A 68 -3.56 -7.70 -13.12
N ALA A 69 -2.29 -7.67 -13.54
CA ALA A 69 -1.17 -8.15 -12.74
C ALA A 69 -0.99 -7.35 -11.44
N GLU A 70 -1.49 -6.11 -11.38
CA GLU A 70 -1.43 -5.25 -10.18
C GLU A 70 -2.64 -5.42 -9.25
N TYR A 71 -3.68 -6.17 -9.67
CA TYR A 71 -4.85 -6.41 -8.82
C TYR A 71 -4.51 -7.06 -7.47
N PRO A 72 -3.60 -8.06 -7.38
CA PRO A 72 -3.21 -8.64 -6.09
C PRO A 72 -2.63 -7.61 -5.12
N VAL A 73 -1.78 -6.69 -5.59
CA VAL A 73 -1.17 -5.64 -4.77
C VAL A 73 -2.23 -4.70 -4.21
N ILE A 74 -3.16 -4.24 -5.06
CA ILE A 74 -4.25 -3.37 -4.63
C ILE A 74 -5.21 -4.09 -3.68
N LYS A 75 -5.51 -5.37 -3.96
CA LYS A 75 -6.35 -6.20 -3.08
C LYS A 75 -5.71 -6.35 -1.70
N GLU A 76 -4.42 -6.63 -1.64
CA GLU A 76 -3.67 -6.75 -0.38
C GLU A 76 -3.70 -5.44 0.41
N LEU A 77 -3.42 -4.30 -0.24
CA LEU A 77 -3.52 -2.98 0.40
C LEU A 77 -4.92 -2.75 0.99
N CYS A 78 -5.97 -3.03 0.23
CA CYS A 78 -7.35 -2.89 0.71
C CYS A 78 -7.61 -3.78 1.93
N CYS A 79 -7.14 -5.03 1.92
CA CYS A 79 -7.27 -5.94 3.07
C CYS A 79 -6.52 -5.44 4.32
N LEU A 80 -5.35 -4.83 4.15
CA LEU A 80 -4.53 -4.30 5.24
C LEU A 80 -5.14 -3.03 5.87
N LEU A 81 -5.68 -2.14 5.03
CA LEU A 81 -6.26 -0.88 5.49
C LEU A 81 -7.69 -1.06 6.02
N LEU A 82 -8.46 -1.97 5.44
CA LEU A 82 -9.88 -2.15 5.68
C LEU A 82 -10.22 -3.63 5.98
N PRO A 83 -9.63 -4.23 7.02
CA PRO A 83 -9.78 -5.66 7.31
C PRO A 83 -11.25 -6.08 7.54
N GLN A 84 -12.09 -5.17 8.05
CA GLN A 84 -13.52 -5.41 8.26
C GLN A 84 -14.30 -5.65 6.95
N PHE A 85 -13.73 -5.27 5.80
CA PHE A 85 -14.32 -5.45 4.47
C PHE A 85 -13.60 -6.50 3.63
N LYS A 86 -12.68 -7.29 4.22
CA LYS A 86 -11.87 -8.28 3.51
C LYS A 86 -12.68 -9.20 2.59
N THR A 87 -13.83 -9.67 3.06
CA THR A 87 -14.74 -10.56 2.30
C THR A 87 -15.31 -9.91 1.03
N LEU A 88 -15.35 -8.57 0.96
CA LEU A 88 -15.76 -7.84 -0.24
C LEU A 88 -14.63 -7.79 -1.28
N PHE A 89 -13.37 -7.77 -0.83
CA PHE A 89 -12.19 -7.75 -1.69
C PHE A 89 -11.78 -9.14 -2.21
N ASP A 90 -12.25 -10.21 -1.56
CA ASP A 90 -11.96 -11.58 -1.98
C ASP A 90 -12.66 -12.02 -3.27
N LYS A 91 -13.54 -11.18 -3.82
CA LYS A 91 -14.18 -11.44 -5.10
C LYS A 91 -13.14 -11.34 -6.24
N PRO A 92 -13.19 -12.25 -7.22
CA PRO A 92 -12.36 -12.14 -8.41
C PRO A 92 -12.70 -10.84 -9.15
N MET A 93 -11.67 -10.20 -9.72
CA MET A 93 -11.88 -9.01 -10.53
C MET A 93 -12.78 -9.34 -11.73
N LYS A 94 -13.92 -8.68 -11.82
CA LYS A 94 -14.76 -8.78 -13.02
C LYS A 94 -14.05 -8.05 -14.17
N LYS A 95 -13.90 -8.72 -15.32
CA LYS A 95 -13.53 -8.06 -16.56
C LYS A 95 -14.72 -7.21 -16.98
N GLU A 96 -14.64 -5.89 -16.81
CA GLU A 96 -15.51 -4.97 -17.53
C GLU A 96 -14.94 -4.89 -18.94
N GLY A 97 -15.74 -5.33 -19.93
CA GLY A 97 -15.38 -5.40 -21.35
C GLY A 97 -15.47 -4.07 -22.07
#